data_AF-A0A1Y3WA73-F1
#
_entry.id   AF-A0A1Y3WA73-F1
#
_cell.length_a   1.000
_cell.length_b   1.000
_cell.length_c   1.000
_cell.angle_alpha   90.00
_cell.angle_beta   90.00
_cell.angle_gamma   90.00
#
_symmetry.space_group_name_H-M   'P 1'
#
loop_
_entity.id
_entity.type
_entity.pdbx_description
1 polymer ?
#
loop_
_entity_poly.entity_id
_entity_poly.type
_entity_poly.pdbx_seq_one_letter_code
_entity_poly.pdbx_strand_id
1 'polypeptide(L)'
;MDAYIEKLRKRLRKSYDTFDDEIADLIEACKKDLEQSGVYGDLSDPLYFQAVVLYEKAYFGDNEDMEKIEKAYQSLKTSMALSGDYNGQKQSTDTNKADI
;
A
#
# COMPACT_ATOMS: atom_id res chain seq x y z
N MET A 1 -6.79 -8.87 6.35
CA MET A 1 -5.38 -8.70 5.97
C MET A 1 -4.90 -9.91 5.16
N ASP A 2 -5.13 -11.13 5.66
CA ASP A 2 -4.62 -12.39 5.10
C ASP A 2 -4.87 -12.59 3.60
N ALA A 3 -6.07 -12.31 3.11
CA ALA A 3 -6.39 -12.41 1.68
C ALA A 3 -5.53 -11.49 0.80
N TYR A 4 -5.13 -10.32 1.32
CA TYR A 4 -4.26 -9.37 0.61
C TYR A 4 -2.79 -9.79 0.68
N ILE A 5 -2.35 -10.38 1.80
CA ILE A 5 -1.03 -11.01 1.91
C ILE A 5 -0.92 -12.14 0.89
N GLU A 6 -1.90 -13.04 0.82
CA GLU A 6 -1.91 -14.13 -0.17
C GLU A 6 -1.90 -13.60 -1.61
N LYS A 7 -2.74 -12.59 -1.91
CA LYS A 7 -2.77 -11.93 -3.23
C LYS A 7 -1.42 -11.30 -3.57
N LEU A 8 -0.78 -10.65 -2.62
CA LEU A 8 0.53 -10.02 -2.78
C LEU A 8 1.62 -11.07 -2.99
N ARG A 9 1.66 -12.14 -2.20
CA ARG A 9 2.57 -13.28 -2.41
C ARG A 9 2.47 -13.83 -3.82
N LYS A 10 1.25 -14.03 -4.33
CA LYS A 10 1.02 -14.45 -5.72
C LYS A 10 1.57 -13.45 -6.74
N ARG A 11 1.41 -12.14 -6.51
CA ARG A 11 1.98 -11.07 -7.36
C ARG A 11 3.51 -11.05 -7.34
N LEU A 12 4.10 -11.39 -6.20
CA LEU A 12 5.55 -11.49 -5.98
C LEU A 12 6.11 -12.85 -6.40
N ARG A 13 5.25 -13.82 -6.78
CA ARG A 13 5.61 -15.20 -7.11
C ARG A 13 6.34 -15.92 -5.96
N LYS A 14 6.00 -15.56 -4.72
CA LYS A 14 6.48 -16.22 -3.49
C LYS A 14 5.50 -17.34 -3.10
N SER A 15 6.03 -18.53 -2.77
CA SER A 15 5.22 -19.70 -2.39
C SER A 15 5.22 -20.00 -0.89
N TYR A 16 6.14 -19.43 -0.13
CA TYR A 16 6.24 -19.56 1.33
C TYR A 16 5.45 -18.46 2.03
N ASP A 17 5.16 -18.65 3.33
CA ASP A 17 4.44 -17.74 4.23
C ASP A 17 5.29 -17.27 5.42
N THR A 18 6.57 -17.68 5.47
CA THR A 18 7.51 -17.39 6.57
C THR A 18 7.70 -15.90 6.86
N PHE A 19 7.33 -15.03 5.92
CA PHE A 19 7.47 -13.57 6.02
C PHE A 19 6.12 -12.84 5.93
N ASP A 20 5.01 -13.53 6.17
CA ASP A 20 3.68 -12.92 6.08
C ASP A 20 3.52 -11.75 7.08
N ASP A 21 4.18 -11.80 8.24
CA ASP A 21 4.21 -10.70 9.22
C ASP A 21 4.97 -9.47 8.68
N GLU A 22 6.15 -9.66 8.10
CA GLU A 22 6.93 -8.58 7.48
C GLU A 22 6.17 -7.95 6.29
N ILE A 23 5.49 -8.80 5.50
CA ILE A 23 4.62 -8.34 4.42
C ILE A 23 3.46 -7.49 4.97
N ALA A 24 2.86 -7.89 6.08
CA ALA A 24 1.79 -7.11 6.72
C ALA A 24 2.31 -5.74 7.17
N ASP A 25 3.49 -5.69 7.78
CA ASP A 25 4.13 -4.46 8.23
C ASP A 25 4.45 -3.51 7.06
N LEU A 26 4.95 -4.04 5.93
CA LEU A 26 5.22 -3.25 4.73
C LEU A 26 3.94 -2.76 4.04
N ILE A 27 2.85 -3.53 4.08
CA ILE A 27 1.53 -3.06 3.62
C ILE A 27 1.09 -1.84 4.44
N GLU A 28 1.19 -1.91 5.76
CA GLU A 28 0.79 -0.79 6.64
C GLU A 28 1.71 0.42 6.49
N ALA A 29 3.02 0.21 6.32
CA ALA A 29 3.97 1.27 6.02
C ALA A 29 3.63 1.99 4.70
N CYS A 30 3.34 1.23 3.64
CA CYS A 30 2.93 1.79 2.35
C CYS A 30 1.64 2.60 2.46
N LYS A 31 0.62 2.07 3.16
CA LYS A 31 -0.64 2.78 3.39
C LYS A 31 -0.41 4.13 4.07
N LYS A 32 0.49 4.17 5.07
CA LYS A 32 0.84 5.42 5.76
C LYS A 32 1.62 6.39 4.89
N ASP A 33 2.53 5.93 4.02
CA ASP A 33 3.24 6.80 3.08
C ASP A 33 2.29 7.41 2.03
N LEU A 34 1.34 6.62 1.52
CA LEU A 34 0.27 7.10 0.63
C LEU A 34 -0.59 8.15 1.34
N GLU A 35 -1.03 7.89 2.57
CA GLU A 35 -1.81 8.83 3.39
C GLU A 35 -1.07 10.16 3.61
N GLN A 36 0.23 10.11 3.96
CA GLN A 36 1.07 11.30 4.11
C GLN A 36 1.21 12.10 2.81
N SER A 37 1.13 11.42 1.67
CA SER A 37 1.19 12.02 0.34
C SER A 37 -0.19 12.49 -0.16
N GLY A 38 -1.22 12.43 0.68
CA GLY A 38 -2.59 12.84 0.33
C GLY A 38 -3.36 11.83 -0.52
N VAL A 39 -2.85 10.59 -0.67
CA VAL A 39 -3.47 9.51 -1.43
C VAL A 39 -4.23 8.60 -0.48
N TYR A 40 -5.56 8.62 -0.59
CA TYR A 40 -6.47 7.84 0.24
C TYR A 40 -7.16 6.76 -0.59
N GLY A 41 -7.34 5.58 -0.01
CA GLY A 41 -7.92 4.42 -0.67
C GLY A 41 -7.74 3.17 0.17
N ASP A 42 -8.04 2.01 -0.42
CA ASP A 42 -7.91 0.71 0.23
C ASP A 42 -7.39 -0.37 -0.73
N LEU A 43 -7.07 -1.54 -0.19
CA LEU A 43 -6.44 -2.65 -0.93
C LEU A 43 -7.38 -3.32 -1.97
N SER A 44 -8.67 -2.99 -1.97
CA SER A 44 -9.61 -3.44 -2.99
C SER A 44 -9.47 -2.64 -4.29
N ASP A 45 -8.98 -1.39 -4.20
CA ASP A 45 -8.67 -0.57 -5.37
C ASP A 45 -7.46 -1.13 -6.13
N PRO A 46 -7.58 -1.40 -7.44
CA PRO A 46 -6.50 -2.00 -8.22
C PRO A 46 -5.21 -1.16 -8.27
N LEU A 47 -5.31 0.17 -8.31
CA LEU A 47 -4.17 1.07 -8.44
C LEU A 47 -3.50 1.32 -7.09
N TYR A 48 -4.29 1.46 -6.03
CA TYR A 48 -3.81 1.50 -4.65
C TYR A 48 -3.05 0.21 -4.29
N PHE A 49 -3.62 -0.95 -4.64
CA PHE A 49 -2.93 -2.23 -4.47
C PHE A 49 -1.66 -2.33 -5.33
N GLN A 50 -1.65 -1.74 -6.52
CA GLN A 50 -0.45 -1.68 -7.36
C GLN A 50 0.67 -0.84 -6.71
N ALA A 51 0.35 0.25 -6.03
CA ALA A 51 1.31 1.03 -5.26
C ALA A 51 1.94 0.19 -4.14
N VAL A 52 1.13 -0.59 -3.42
CA VAL A 52 1.60 -1.54 -2.39
C VAL A 52 2.53 -2.60 -2.98
N VAL A 53 2.20 -3.18 -4.14
CA VAL A 53 3.07 -4.16 -4.81
C VAL A 53 4.43 -3.56 -5.18
N LEU A 54 4.48 -2.30 -5.63
CA LEU A 54 5.74 -1.64 -5.95
C LEU A 54 6.56 -1.33 -4.70
N TYR A 55 5.90 -0.86 -3.64
CA TYR A 55 6.54 -0.59 -2.35
C TYR A 55 7.20 -1.85 -1.79
N GLU A 56 6.47 -2.95 -1.74
CA GLU A 56 7.00 -4.25 -1.30
C GLU A 56 8.18 -4.72 -2.12
N LYS A 57 8.11 -4.61 -3.45
CA LYS A 57 9.24 -5.01 -4.31
C LYS A 57 10.48 -4.15 -4.14
N ALA A 58 10.31 -2.90 -3.69
CA ALA A 58 11.43 -2.01 -3.42
C ALA A 58 12.04 -2.30 -2.04
N TYR A 59 11.22 -2.51 -1.01
CA TYR A 59 11.70 -2.54 0.38
C TYR A 59 11.76 -3.93 1.03
N PHE A 60 11.22 -4.97 0.40
CA PHE A 60 11.31 -6.35 0.88
C PHE A 60 12.57 -7.04 0.34
N GLY A 61 13.45 -7.46 1.24
CA GLY A 61 14.66 -8.21 0.91
C GLY A 61 15.61 -7.46 -0.05
N ASP A 62 16.57 -8.19 -0.61
CA ASP A 62 17.52 -7.63 -1.56
C ASP A 62 16.99 -7.76 -3.00
N ASN A 63 16.91 -6.63 -3.70
CA ASN A 63 16.49 -6.56 -5.10
C ASN A 63 17.42 -5.62 -5.88
N GLU A 64 18.07 -6.13 -6.93
CA GLU A 64 18.98 -5.36 -7.78
C GLU A 64 18.29 -4.18 -8.49
N ASP A 65 16.97 -4.28 -8.71
CA ASP A 65 16.15 -3.25 -9.34
C ASP A 65 15.46 -2.31 -8.31
N MET A 66 15.84 -2.36 -7.03
CA MET A 66 15.19 -1.61 -5.94
C MET A 66 14.99 -0.12 -6.28
N GLU A 67 16.04 0.59 -6.67
CA GLU A 67 15.97 2.03 -6.99
C GLU A 67 15.00 2.33 -8.15
N LYS A 68 14.98 1.46 -9.17
CA LYS A 68 14.10 1.60 -10.33
C LYS A 68 12.64 1.37 -9.93
N ILE A 69 12.38 0.43 -9.05
CA ILE A 69 11.04 0.11 -8.56
C ILE A 69 10.55 1.19 -7.59
N GLU A 70 11.41 1.68 -6.72
CA GLU A 70 11.13 2.84 -5.86
C GLU A 70 10.76 4.05 -6.73
N LYS A 71 11.51 4.33 -7.79
CA LYS A 71 11.16 5.41 -8.73
C LYS A 71 9.79 5.20 -9.38
N ALA A 72 9.45 3.96 -9.73
CA ALA A 72 8.12 3.64 -10.27
C ALA A 72 7.01 3.84 -9.23
N TYR A 73 7.25 3.45 -7.98
CA TYR A 73 6.34 3.71 -6.85
C TYR A 73 6.11 5.21 -6.66
N GLN A 74 7.19 6.00 -6.57
CA GLN A 74 7.09 7.46 -6.39
C GLN A 74 6.36 8.13 -7.55
N SER A 75 6.59 7.68 -8.80
CA SER A 75 5.89 8.20 -9.98
C SER A 75 4.39 7.89 -9.94
N LEU A 76 4.02 6.68 -9.54
CA LEU A 76 2.62 6.28 -9.38
C LEU A 76 1.94 7.07 -8.27
N LYS A 77 2.56 7.13 -7.09
CA LYS A 77 2.07 7.90 -5.93
C LYS A 77 1.83 9.37 -6.29
N THR A 78 2.77 9.99 -6.98
CA THR A 78 2.64 11.38 -7.47
C THR A 78 1.46 11.52 -8.43
N SER A 79 1.31 10.59 -9.37
CA SER A 79 0.20 10.61 -10.32
C SER A 79 -1.15 10.45 -9.63
N MET A 80 -1.25 9.56 -8.63
CA MET A 80 -2.45 9.38 -7.82
C MET A 80 -2.80 10.66 -7.05
N ALA A 81 -1.83 11.30 -6.39
CA ALA A 81 -2.05 12.55 -5.66
C ALA A 81 -2.48 13.71 -6.58
N LEU A 82 -1.98 13.75 -7.81
CA LEU A 82 -2.34 14.78 -8.80
C LEU A 82 -3.68 14.52 -9.51
N SER A 83 -4.16 13.28 -9.54
CA SER A 83 -5.39 12.91 -10.25
C SER A 83 -6.66 13.51 -9.64
N GLY A 84 -6.66 13.82 -8.34
CA GLY A 84 -7.86 14.24 -7.62
C GLY A 84 -8.75 13.07 -7.16
N ASP A 85 -8.74 11.94 -7.86
CA ASP A 85 -9.57 10.76 -7.57
C ASP A 85 -9.24 10.11 -6.22
N TYR A 86 -8.00 10.27 -5.75
CA TYR A 86 -7.51 9.73 -4.47
C TYR A 86 -7.41 10.81 -3.39
N ASN A 87 -7.86 12.03 -3.67
CA ASN A 87 -7.80 13.16 -2.75
C ASN A 87 -9.11 13.20 -1.95
N GLY A 88 -9.18 12.43 -0.86
CA GLY A 88 -10.37 12.34 -0.02
C GLY A 88 -9.99 12.40 1.45
N GLN A 89 -10.57 13.35 2.18
CA GLN A 89 -10.23 13.63 3.58
C GLN A 89 -10.16 12.35 4.41
N LYS A 90 -9.04 12.18 5.14
CA LYS A 90 -8.89 11.28 6.28
C LYS A 90 -10.25 11.17 6.97
N GLN A 91 -10.95 10.03 6.86
CA GLN A 91 -12.24 9.88 7.51
C GLN A 91 -12.02 10.20 8.98
N SER A 92 -12.54 11.33 9.45
CA SER A 92 -12.59 11.62 10.87
C SER A 92 -13.40 10.49 11.48
N THR A 93 -12.73 9.67 12.29
CA THR A 93 -13.42 8.77 13.21
C THR A 93 -14.11 9.65 14.23
N ASP A 94 -15.24 10.24 13.86
CA ASP A 94 -16.20 10.82 14.79
C ASP A 94 -16.90 9.68 15.51
N THR A 95 -16.19 9.03 16.43
CA THR A 95 -16.84 8.24 17.48
C THR A 95 -17.40 9.23 18.50
N ASN A 96 -18.47 9.92 18.13
CA ASN A 96 -19.43 10.33 19.13
C ASN A 96 -20.84 10.39 18.55
N LYS A 97 -21.57 9.29 18.72
CA LYS A 97 -22.99 9.39 19.01
C LYS A 97 -23.29 8.51 20.21
N ALA A 98 -23.57 9.19 21.31
CA ALA A 98 -24.18 8.65 22.50
C ALA A 98 -25.48 7.94 22.16
N ASP A 99 -25.71 6.80 22.81
CA ASP A 99 -27.03 6.28 23.11
C ASP A 99 -26.96 5.61 24.50
N ILE A 100 -27.46 6.37 25.49
CA ILE A 100 -28.24 5.98 26.68
C ILE A 100 -27.60 4.99 27.68
#